data_AF-A0A6N2EK94-F1
#
_entry.id   AF-A0A6N2EK94-F1
#
_cell.length_a   1.000
_cell.length_b   1.000
_cell.length_c   1.000
_cell.angle_alpha   90.00
_cell.angle_beta   90.00
_cell.angle_gamma   90.00
#
_symmetry.space_group_name_H-M   'P 1'
#
loop_
_entity.id
_entity.type
_entity.pdbx_description
1 polymer ?
#
loop_
_entity_poly.entity_id
_entity_poly.type
_entity_poly.pdbx_seq_one_letter_code
_entity_poly.pdbx_strand_id
1 'polypeptide(L)' 'MAWYLVFWRNRSTATVLAAASASQARSRALAKRKRGYGAIVAARRAKAQDSRLIRRGTWVRRRRDGSSPQVGSRAQRSS' A
#
# COMPACT_ATOMS: atom_id res chain seq x y z
N MET A 1 1.06 1.17 17.30
CA MET A 1 1.12 0.35 16.06
C MET A 1 0.76 1.23 14.86
N ALA A 2 1.46 1.09 13.73
CA ALA A 2 1.18 1.85 12.52
C ALA A 2 0.79 0.94 11.36
N TRP A 3 0.06 1.49 10.40
CA TRP A 3 -0.23 0.80 9.15
C TRP A 3 0.97 0.91 8.22
N TYR A 4 1.29 -0.18 7.55
CA TYR A 4 2.34 -0.28 6.55
C TYR A 4 1.77 -0.78 5.23
N LEU A 5 2.30 -0.22 4.15
CA LEU A 5 2.05 -0.61 2.77
C LEU A 5 3.27 -1.37 2.26
N VAL A 6 3.08 -2.65 1.97
CA VAL A 6 4.14 -3.52 1.44
C VAL A 6 3.89 -3.78 -0.03
N PHE A 7 4.83 -3.38 -0.87
CA PHE A 7 4.76 -3.45 -2.32
C PHE A 7 5.52 -4.67 -2.83
N TRP A 8 4.91 -5.34 -3.81
CA TRP A 8 5.47 -6.54 -4.43
C TRP A 8 5.89 -6.28 -5.87
N ARG A 9 6.88 -7.02 -6.35
CA ARG A 9 7.40 -6.89 -7.72
C ARG A 9 6.38 -7.26 -8.80
N ASN A 10 5.50 -8.23 -8.54
CA ASN A 10 4.55 -8.72 -9.54
C ASN A 10 3.11 -8.27 -9.23
N ARG A 11 2.92 -7.33 -8.31
CA ARG A 11 1.61 -6.72 -8.01
C ARG A 11 1.65 -5.23 -8.18
N SER A 12 0.55 -4.70 -8.67
CA SER A 12 0.25 -3.27 -8.75
C SER A 12 -0.36 -2.72 -7.46
N THR A 13 -0.74 -3.59 -6.52
CA THR A 13 -1.35 -3.22 -5.24
C THR A 13 -0.44 -3.57 -4.06
N ALA A 14 -0.46 -2.70 -3.04
CA ALA A 14 0.23 -2.93 -1.78
C ALA A 14 -0.59 -3.83 -0.85
N THR A 15 0.09 -4.65 -0.06
CA THR A 15 -0.50 -5.34 1.07
C THR A 15 -0.47 -4.42 2.29
N VAL A 16 -1.64 -4.20 2.89
CA VAL A 16 -1.79 -3.36 4.08
C VAL A 16 -1.66 -4.22 5.34
N LEU A 17 -0.74 -3.86 6.23
CA LEU A 17 -0.48 -4.62 7.46
C LEU A 17 -0.25 -3.66 8.63
N ALA A 18 -0.80 -3.99 9.80
CA ALA A 18 -0.42 -3.34 11.05
C ALA A 18 0.92 -3.93 11.54
N ALA A 19 1.89 -3.07 11.83
CA ALA A 19 3.19 -3.45 12.37
C ALA A 19 3.78 -2.33 13.26
N ALA A 20 4.74 -2.69 14.09
CA ALA A 20 5.55 -1.73 14.85
C ALA A 20 6.63 -1.11 13.97
N SER A 21 7.25 -1.88 13.08
CA SER A 21 8.35 -1.45 12.22
C SER A 21 8.21 -1.94 10.78
N ALA A 22 8.97 -1.34 9.86
CA ALA A 22 9.02 -1.77 8.45
C ALA A 22 9.54 -3.22 8.31
N SER A 23 10.51 -3.63 9.13
CA SER A 23 11.03 -5.01 9.14
C SER A 23 9.96 -6.01 9.59
N GLN A 24 9.19 -5.66 10.62
CA GLN A 24 8.07 -6.51 11.05
C GLN A 24 6.96 -6.57 9.99
N ALA A 25 6.68 -5.45 9.30
CA ALA A 25 5.73 -5.43 8.18
C ALA A 25 6.19 -6.34 7.03
N ARG A 26 7.49 -6.35 6.71
CA ARG A 26 8.06 -7.25 5.69
C ARG A 26 7.92 -8.72 6.09
N SER A 27 8.30 -9.08 7.30
CA SER A 27 8.17 -10.46 7.80
C SER A 27 6.72 -10.95 7.75
N ARG A 28 5.77 -10.13 8.24
CA ARG A 28 4.33 -10.43 8.16
C ARG A 28 3.82 -10.52 6.72
N ALA A 29 4.33 -9.69 5.82
CA ALA A 29 3.98 -9.73 4.41
C ALA A 29 4.50 -11.01 3.73
N LEU A 30 5.74 -11.42 4.02
CA LEU A 30 6.32 -12.67 3.53
C LEU A 30 5.51 -13.87 3.99
N ALA A 31 5.07 -13.90 5.25
CA ALA A 31 4.20 -14.96 5.76
C ALA A 31 2.85 -15.04 5.02
N LYS A 32 2.36 -13.92 4.46
CA LYS A 32 1.13 -13.84 3.66
C LYS A 32 1.37 -13.88 2.15
N ARG A 33 2.59 -14.17 1.71
CA ARG A 33 2.96 -14.18 0.29
C ARG A 33 2.22 -15.32 -0.41
N LYS A 34 1.47 -14.98 -1.45
CA LYS A 34 0.87 -15.97 -2.36
C LYS A 34 1.79 -16.24 -3.56
N ARG A 35 1.61 -17.40 -4.19
CA ARG A 35 2.28 -17.73 -5.45
C ARG A 35 2.03 -16.63 -6.48
N GLY A 36 3.09 -16.17 -7.14
CA GLY A 36 3.02 -15.11 -8.14
C GLY A 36 3.18 -13.67 -7.62
N TYR A 37 3.25 -13.42 -6.31
CA TYR A 37 3.47 -12.04 -5.81
C TYR A 37 4.88 -11.51 -6.10
N GLY A 38 5.88 -12.40 -6.20
CA GLY A 38 7.28 -12.03 -6.39
C GLY A 38 7.95 -11.56 -5.09
N ALA A 39 9.04 -10.80 -5.23
CA ALA A 39 9.78 -10.23 -4.10
C ALA A 39 9.14 -8.94 -3.57
N ILE A 40 9.38 -8.63 -2.29
CA ILE A 40 9.02 -7.33 -1.72
C ILE A 40 9.99 -6.29 -2.28
N VAL A 41 9.47 -5.23 -2.90
CA VAL A 41 10.27 -4.14 -3.45
C VAL A 41 10.33 -2.94 -2.51
N ALA A 42 9.28 -2.71 -1.71
CA ALA A 42 9.25 -1.63 -0.74
C ALA A 42 8.31 -1.95 0.43
N ALA A 43 8.65 -1.46 1.62
CA ALA A 43 7.77 -1.43 2.77
C ALA A 43 7.78 -0.01 3.34
N ARG A 44 6.63 0.66 3.27
CA ARG A 44 6.49 2.06 3.67
C ARG A 44 5.42 2.21 4.74
N ARG A 45 5.65 3.08 5.72
CA ARG A 45 4.61 3.47 6.66
C ARG A 45 3.51 4.21 5.90
N ALA A 46 2.26 3.86 6.16
CA ALA A 46 1.11 4.55 5.59
C ALA A 46 1.06 5.99 6.13
N LYS A 47 0.72 6.95 5.27
CA LYS A 47 0.49 8.33 5.71
C LYS A 47 -0.75 8.38 6.61
N ALA A 48 -0.91 9.47 7.35
CA ALA A 48 -2.08 9.64 8.24
C ALA A 48 -3.42 9.63 7.48
N GLN A 49 -3.43 10.09 6.22
CA GLN A 49 -4.60 10.04 5.33
C GLN A 49 -4.93 8.59 4.93
N ASP A 50 -3.94 7.84 4.44
CA ASP A 50 -4.09 6.42 4.08
C ASP A 50 -4.53 5.59 5.28
N SER A 51 -3.96 5.85 6.46
CA SER A 51 -4.30 5.17 7.71
C SER A 51 -5.78 5.35 8.08
N ARG A 52 -6.35 6.53 7.84
CA ARG A 52 -7.78 6.80 8.07
C ARG A 52 -8.66 6.01 7.09
N LEU A 53 -8.27 5.93 5.82
CA LEU A 53 -8.98 5.15 4.80
C LEU A 53 -8.95 3.65 5.12
N ILE A 54 -7.77 3.12 5.47
CA ILE A 54 -7.59 1.72 5.89
C ILE A 54 -8.49 1.39 7.07
N ARG A 55 -8.54 2.29 8.07
CA ARG A 55 -9.36 2.09 9.28
C ARG A 55 -10.86 2.09 8.99
N ARG A 56 -11.29 2.71 7.89
CA ARG A 56 -12.67 2.67 7.38
C ARG A 56 -12.95 1.45 6.47
N GLY A 57 -11.98 0.53 6.31
CA GLY A 57 -12.09 -0.60 5.40
C GLY A 57 -11.95 -0.23 3.93
N THR A 58 -11.57 1.01 3.62
CA THR A 58 -11.41 1.47 2.24
C THR A 58 -10.08 0.98 1.66
N TRP A 59 -10.15 0.38 0.47
CA TRP A 59 -8.95 -0.05 -0.27
C TRP A 59 -8.11 1.16 -0.69
N VAL A 60 -6.90 1.27 -0.13
CA VAL A 60 -5.92 2.28 -0.54
C VAL A 60 -5.18 1.78 -1.78
N ARG A 61 -5.57 2.28 -2.95
CA ARG A 61 -4.77 2.09 -4.17
C ARG A 61 -3.56 3.02 -4.07
N ARG A 62 -2.35 2.48 -4.02
CA ARG A 62 -1.09 3.24 -4.13
C ARG A 62 -0.22 2.53 -5.16
N ARG A 63 0.30 3.30 -6.11
CA ARG A 63 1.27 2.81 -7.08
C ARG A 63 2.64 2.61 -6.42
N ARG A 64 3.54 1.90 -7.10
CA ARG A 64 4.85 1.44 -6.59
C ARG A 64 5.80 2.58 -6.17
N ASP A 65 5.71 3.71 -6.88
CA ASP A 65 6.38 4.98 -6.59
C ASP A 65 5.82 5.69 -5.34
N GLY A 66 4.63 5.30 -4.87
CA GLY A 66 3.91 5.96 -3.79
C GLY A 66 3.01 7.08 -4.26
N SER A 67 2.71 7.17 -5.57
CA SER A 67 1.63 8.01 -6.06
C SER A 67 0.28 7.32 -5.79
N SER A 68 -0.66 8.05 -5.22
CA SER A 68 -2.05 7.59 -5.16
C SER A 68 -2.61 7.74 -6.58
N PRO A 69 -3.33 6.76 -7.16
CA PRO A 69 -4.17 7.08 -8.30
C PRO A 69 -5.15 8.14 -7.82
N GLN A 70 -5.19 9.27 -8.51
CA GLN A 70 -6.11 10.36 -8.23
C GLN A 70 -7.54 9.84 -8.42
N VAL A 71 -8.12 9.25 -7.37
CA VAL A 71 -9.58 9.13 -7.28
C VAL A 71 -10.03 10.47 -6.73
N GLY A 72 -10.37 11.40 -7.63
CA GLY A 72 -11.09 12.62 -7.25
C GLY A 72 -10.68 13.95 -7.90
N SER A 73 -9.71 14.04 -8.82
CA SER A 73 -9.62 15.24 -9.67
C SER A 73 -10.47 15.01 -10.90
N ARG A 74 -11.72 15.51 -10.81
CA ARG A 74 -12.58 15.89 -11.95
C ARG A 74 -11.68 16.24 -13.13
N ALA A 75 -11.77 15.46 -14.20
CA ALA A 75 -11.04 15.74 -15.43
C ALA A 75 -11.37 17.18 -15.84
N GLN A 76 -10.45 18.12 -15.62
CA GLN A 76 -10.47 19.38 -16.32
C GLN A 76 -10.12 19.02 -17.77
N ARG A 77 -11.17 18.79 -18.57
CA ARG A 77 -11.07 18.96 -20.02
C ARG A 77 -10.83 20.44 -20.24
N SER A 78 -9.61 20.81 -20.54
CA SER A 78 -9.35 22.01 -21.33
C SER A 78 -9.79 21.72 -22.75
N SER A 79 -10.95 22.26 -23.11
CA SER A 79 -11.36 22.59 -24.48
C SER A 79 -10.46 23.65 -25.08
#